data_AF-A0A6M3XN40-F1
#
_entry.id   AF-A0A6M3XN40-F1
#
_cell.length_a   1.000
_cell.length_b   1.000
_cell.length_c   1.000
_cell.angle_alpha   90.00
_cell.angle_beta   90.00
_cell.angle_gamma   90.00
#
_symmetry.space_group_name_H-M   'P 1'
#
loop_
_entity.id
_entity.type
_entity.pdbx_description
1 polymer ?
#
loop_
_entity_poly.entity_id
_entity_poly.type
_entity_poly.pdbx_seq_one_letter_code
_entity_poly.pdbx_strand_id
1 'polypeptide(L)'
;MTNTWTTAKGSKIELTTEHITTETIDVDGHKATVKADRIEITECKVNGQSVPAKLTRYENKNVLHYGTQKINGVTHPLLVLIPDNTYEAAWGDYNRRIVAEAQAEAAAEMKYQEHHNKILKAMEE
;
A
#
# COMPACT_ATOMS: atom_id res chain seq x y z
N MET A 1 9.10 5.81 10.02
CA MET A 1 8.09 6.38 10.94
C MET A 1 7.55 5.28 11.83
N THR A 2 7.37 5.54 13.13
CA THR A 2 6.76 4.57 14.06
C THR A 2 5.45 5.13 14.60
N ASN A 3 4.38 4.36 14.49
CA ASN A 3 3.05 4.69 14.99
C ASN A 3 2.63 3.68 16.06
N THR A 4 1.96 4.15 17.11
CA THR A 4 1.49 3.29 18.19
C THR A 4 0.02 3.54 18.49
N TRP A 5 -0.75 2.47 18.70
CA TRP A 5 -2.15 2.57 19.11
C TRP A 5 -2.58 1.36 19.94
N THR A 6 -3.71 1.49 20.62
CA THR A 6 -4.32 0.41 21.40
C THR A 6 -5.60 -0.05 20.73
N THR A 7 -5.77 -1.36 20.58
CA THR A 7 -6.98 -1.95 20.02
C THR A 7 -8.13 -1.88 21.04
N ALA A 8 -9.38 -2.03 20.58
CA ALA A 8 -10.55 -2.09 21.47
C ALA A 8 -10.48 -3.24 22.49
N LYS A 9 -9.69 -4.29 22.21
CA LYS A 9 -9.44 -5.42 23.11
C LYS A 9 -8.23 -5.20 24.04
N GLY A 10 -7.65 -3.99 24.06
CA GLY A 10 -6.56 -3.61 24.95
C GLY A 10 -5.16 -4.01 24.48
N SER A 11 -5.00 -4.55 23.27
CA SER A 11 -3.67 -4.88 22.75
C SER A 11 -2.93 -3.63 22.27
N LYS A 12 -1.67 -3.46 22.66
CA LYS A 12 -0.81 -2.38 22.17
C LYS A 12 -0.16 -2.81 20.85
N ILE A 13 -0.31 -1.98 19.82
CA ILE A 13 0.30 -2.17 18.51
C ILE A 13 1.35 -1.09 18.29
N GLU A 14 2.53 -1.49 17.84
CA GLU A 14 3.60 -0.58 17.44
C GLU A 14 4.01 -0.95 16.01
N LEU A 15 3.84 -0.03 15.07
CA LEU A 15 4.07 -0.24 13.65
C LEU A 15 5.14 0.72 13.16
N THR A 16 6.23 0.19 12.64
CA THR A 16 7.28 0.96 11.98
C THR A 16 7.16 0.77 10.48
N THR A 17 7.04 1.89 9.76
CA THR A 17 7.02 1.96 8.30
C THR A 17 8.19 2.77 7.79
N GLU A 18 8.64 2.47 6.58
CA GLU A 18 9.69 3.21 5.89
C GLU A 18 9.27 3.54 4.45
N HIS A 19 9.62 4.73 3.99
CA HIS A 19 9.39 5.14 2.61
C HIS A 19 10.63 4.78 1.79
N ILE A 20 10.48 3.76 0.94
CA ILE A 20 11.53 3.29 0.05
C ILE A 20 11.45 4.06 -1.27
N THR A 21 12.41 4.95 -1.49
CA THR A 21 12.50 5.80 -2.69
C THR A 21 13.40 5.23 -3.78
N THR A 22 14.20 4.22 -3.45
CA THR A 22 15.11 3.54 -4.38
C THR A 22 15.20 2.07 -4.03
N GLU A 23 15.21 1.21 -5.04
CA GLU A 23 15.42 -0.22 -4.87
C GLU A 23 16.60 -0.66 -5.74
N THR A 24 17.37 -1.63 -5.25
CA THR A 24 18.41 -2.26 -6.05
C THR A 24 17.84 -3.52 -6.67
N ILE A 25 17.77 -3.54 -7.99
CA ILE A 25 17.38 -4.72 -8.76
C ILE A 25 18.63 -5.32 -9.42
N ASP A 26 18.65 -6.65 -9.52
CA ASP A 26 19.65 -7.35 -10.32
C ASP A 26 19.12 -7.46 -11.75
N VAL A 27 19.84 -6.88 -12.71
CA VAL A 27 19.55 -7.00 -14.13
C VAL A 27 20.77 -7.67 -14.76
N ASP A 28 20.63 -8.95 -15.08
CA ASP A 28 21.65 -9.75 -15.75
C ASP A 28 23.02 -9.71 -15.05
N GLY A 29 23.04 -9.91 -13.73
CA GLY A 29 24.26 -9.96 -12.92
C GLY A 29 24.83 -8.59 -12.55
N HIS A 30 24.15 -7.51 -12.94
CA HIS A 30 24.53 -6.14 -12.59
C HIS A 30 23.48 -5.53 -11.67
N LYS A 31 23.93 -5.03 -10.51
CA LYS A 31 23.07 -4.30 -9.57
C LYS A 31 22.78 -2.91 -10.12
N ALA A 32 21.52 -2.65 -10.47
CA ALA A 32 21.03 -1.35 -10.89
C ALA A 32 20.15 -0.74 -9.79
N THR A 33 20.40 0.51 -9.43
CA THR A 33 19.50 1.27 -8.53
C THR A 33 18.42 1.92 -9.37
N VAL A 34 17.18 1.50 -9.15
CA VAL A 34 15.99 2.07 -9.78
C VAL A 34 15.22 2.91 -8.78
N LYS A 35 14.47 3.90 -9.30
CA LYS A 35 13.55 4.68 -8.48
C LYS A 35 12.44 3.75 -8.01
N ALA A 36 12.28 3.66 -6.69
CA ALA A 36 11.12 3.05 -6.06
C ALA A 36 10.27 4.18 -5.49
N ASP A 37 8.98 3.95 -5.33
CA ASP A 37 8.14 4.81 -4.54
C ASP A 37 7.16 3.86 -3.86
N ARG A 38 7.53 3.35 -2.67
CA ARG A 38 6.66 2.47 -1.88
C ARG A 38 6.86 2.65 -0.39
N ILE A 39 5.80 2.44 0.38
CA ILE A 39 5.88 2.42 1.84
C ILE A 39 5.83 0.98 2.32
N GLU A 40 6.86 0.58 3.05
CA GLU A 40 7.06 -0.77 3.53
C GLU A 40 6.93 -0.83 5.05
N ILE A 41 6.36 -1.92 5.56
CA ILE A 41 6.31 -2.18 7.00
C ILE A 41 7.61 -2.89 7.37
N THR A 42 8.46 -2.24 8.16
CA THR A 42 9.76 -2.79 8.56
C THR A 42 9.67 -3.55 9.88
N GLU A 43 8.79 -3.13 10.79
CA GLU A 43 8.58 -3.80 12.07
C GLU A 43 7.12 -3.65 12.53
N CYS A 44 6.57 -4.71 13.12
CA CYS A 44 5.29 -4.66 13.81
C CYS A 44 5.40 -5.40 15.13
N LYS A 45 4.98 -4.76 16.23
CA LYS A 45 4.92 -5.36 17.56
C LYS A 45 3.49 -5.37 18.07
N VAL A 46 3.08 -6.51 18.60
CA VAL A 46 1.81 -6.68 19.31
C VAL A 46 2.13 -7.03 20.75
N ASN A 47 1.75 -6.17 21.70
CA ASN A 47 2.09 -6.27 23.11
C ASN A 47 3.62 -6.45 23.35
N GLY A 48 4.44 -5.73 22.57
CA GLY A 48 5.90 -5.79 22.65
C GLY A 48 6.56 -6.98 21.93
N GLN A 49 5.79 -7.94 21.41
CA GLN A 49 6.32 -9.06 20.63
C GLN A 49 6.34 -8.73 19.15
N SER A 50 7.50 -8.90 18.50
CA SER A 50 7.63 -8.71 17.06
C SER A 50 6.88 -9.79 16.31
N VAL A 51 6.07 -9.39 15.33
CA VAL A 51 5.23 -10.28 14.51
C VAL A 51 5.38 -9.90 13.04
N PRO A 52 5.32 -10.89 12.12
CA PRO A 52 5.24 -10.59 10.71
C PRO A 52 3.93 -9.87 10.43
N ALA A 53 3.95 -8.74 9.73
CA ALA A 53 2.73 -7.99 9.43
C ALA A 53 2.66 -7.58 7.97
N LYS A 54 1.46 -7.68 7.40
CA LYS A 54 1.16 -7.22 6.05
C LYS A 54 -0.09 -6.35 6.05
N LEU A 55 -0.01 -5.21 5.38
CA LEU A 55 -1.17 -4.38 5.10
C LEU A 55 -2.11 -5.14 4.14
N THR A 56 -3.39 -5.24 4.52
CA THR A 56 -4.44 -5.82 3.69
C THR A 56 -5.74 -5.05 3.86
N ARG A 57 -6.76 -5.42 3.09
CA ARG A 57 -8.12 -4.89 3.22
C ARG A 57 -9.08 -5.98 3.65
N TYR A 58 -9.96 -5.63 4.59
CA TYR A 58 -11.08 -6.46 5.03
C TYR A 58 -12.30 -5.55 5.17
N GLU A 59 -13.41 -5.89 4.50
CA GLU A 59 -14.65 -5.12 4.51
C GLU A 59 -14.45 -3.60 4.25
N ASN A 60 -13.67 -3.27 3.21
CA ASN A 60 -13.27 -1.90 2.85
C ASN A 60 -12.45 -1.12 3.90
N LYS A 61 -11.98 -1.78 4.96
CA LYS A 61 -11.11 -1.17 5.97
C LYS A 61 -9.68 -1.65 5.80
N ASN A 62 -8.73 -0.75 6.09
CA ASN A 62 -7.31 -1.09 6.12
C ASN A 62 -7.00 -1.83 7.44
N VAL A 63 -6.45 -3.03 7.31
CA VAL A 63 -6.12 -3.88 8.46
C VAL A 63 -4.70 -4.43 8.31
N LEU A 64 -4.04 -4.69 9.44
CA LEU A 64 -2.81 -5.47 9.46
C LEU A 64 -3.14 -6.93 9.70
N HIS A 65 -2.71 -7.78 8.78
CA HIS A 65 -2.67 -9.21 8.98
C HIS A 65 -1.34 -9.56 9.64
N TYR A 66 -1.37 -10.10 10.86
CA TYR A 66 -0.16 -10.36 11.65
C TYR A 66 0.08 -11.82 12.04
N GLY A 67 -0.66 -12.75 11.41
CA GLY A 67 -0.51 -14.18 11.64
C GLY A 67 -1.82 -14.94 11.46
N THR A 68 -1.82 -16.23 11.77
CA THR A 68 -3.02 -17.09 11.67
C THR A 68 -3.20 -17.92 12.92
N GLN A 69 -4.44 -18.17 13.32
CA GLN A 69 -4.80 -19.01 14.45
C GLN A 69 -5.70 -20.16 14.00
N LYS A 70 -5.40 -21.39 14.42
CA LYS A 70 -6.29 -22.54 14.18
C LYS A 70 -7.33 -22.66 15.30
N ILE A 71 -8.61 -22.69 14.93
CA ILE A 71 -9.74 -22.89 15.83
C ILE A 71 -10.57 -24.05 15.24
N ASN A 72 -10.76 -25.12 16.00
CA ASN A 72 -11.51 -26.31 15.56
C ASN A 72 -11.02 -26.90 14.21
N GLY A 73 -9.70 -26.88 13.97
CA GLY A 73 -9.10 -27.36 12.72
C GLY A 73 -9.14 -26.36 11.55
N VAL A 74 -9.85 -25.24 11.70
CA VAL A 74 -9.96 -24.18 10.68
C VAL A 74 -8.95 -23.07 10.96
N THR A 75 -8.20 -22.64 9.95
CA THR A 75 -7.24 -21.55 10.06
C THR A 75 -7.93 -20.20 9.85
N HIS A 76 -7.86 -19.32 10.84
CA HIS A 76 -8.38 -17.96 10.80
C HIS A 76 -7.23 -16.94 10.75
N PRO A 77 -7.32 -15.90 9.91
CA PRO A 77 -6.34 -14.82 9.92
C PRO A 77 -6.51 -13.94 11.17
N LEU A 78 -5.39 -13.57 11.77
CA LEU A 78 -5.34 -12.58 12.85
C LEU A 78 -5.20 -11.20 12.21
N LEU A 79 -6.27 -10.42 12.32
CA LEU A 79 -6.37 -9.09 11.75
C LEU A 79 -6.47 -8.06 12.87
N VAL A 80 -5.78 -6.93 12.71
CA VAL A 80 -5.96 -5.75 13.55
C VAL A 80 -6.31 -4.55 12.71
N LEU A 81 -7.34 -3.82 13.14
CA LEU A 81 -7.75 -2.58 12.47
C LEU A 81 -6.66 -1.52 12.65
N ILE A 82 -6.32 -0.85 11.55
CA ILE A 82 -5.48 0.34 11.57
C ILE A 82 -6.40 1.56 11.69
N PRO A 83 -6.24 2.39 12.73
CA PRO A 83 -6.96 3.66 12.82
C PRO A 83 -6.70 4.55 11.60
N ASP A 84 -7.71 5.27 11.14
CA ASP A 84 -7.61 6.10 9.92
C ASP A 84 -6.51 7.16 10.03
N ASN A 85 -6.35 7.77 11.21
CA ASN A 85 -5.27 8.73 11.47
C ASN A 85 -3.87 8.10 11.36
N THR A 86 -3.70 6.87 11.85
CA THR A 86 -2.45 6.12 11.73
C THR A 86 -2.19 5.76 10.26
N TYR A 87 -3.23 5.35 9.55
CA TYR A 87 -3.12 5.03 8.14
C TYR A 87 -2.78 6.26 7.30
N GLU A 88 -3.43 7.39 7.53
CA GLU A 88 -3.17 8.65 6.84
C GLU A 88 -1.76 9.18 7.16
N ALA A 89 -1.31 9.08 8.40
CA ALA A 89 0.04 9.50 8.77
C ALA A 89 1.12 8.66 8.07
N ALA A 90 0.89 7.37 7.88
CA ALA A 90 1.87 6.47 7.27
C ALA A 90 1.74 6.40 5.74
N TRP A 91 0.54 6.44 5.15
CA TRP A 91 0.30 6.24 3.71
C TRP A 91 -0.45 7.37 3.02
N GLY A 92 -0.95 8.37 3.75
CA GLY A 92 -1.81 9.43 3.20
C GLY A 92 -1.13 10.23 2.09
N ASP A 93 0.09 10.70 2.31
CA ASP A 93 0.85 11.46 1.32
C ASP A 93 1.16 10.65 0.07
N TYR A 94 1.59 9.41 0.26
CA TYR A 94 1.87 8.47 -0.82
C TYR A 94 0.62 8.17 -1.65
N ASN A 95 -0.51 7.85 -1.01
CA ASN A 95 -1.77 7.61 -1.69
C ASN A 95 -2.26 8.84 -2.45
N ARG A 96 -2.14 10.04 -1.88
CA ARG A 96 -2.54 11.28 -2.57
C ARG A 96 -1.75 11.49 -3.85
N ARG A 97 -0.44 11.23 -3.82
CA ARG A 97 0.43 11.32 -5.01
C ARG A 97 0.06 10.30 -6.07
N ILE A 98 -0.14 9.03 -5.69
CA ILE A 98 -0.55 7.99 -6.64
C ILE A 98 -1.89 8.30 -7.29
N VAL A 99 -2.88 8.75 -6.50
CA VAL A 99 -4.20 9.11 -7.05
C VAL A 99 -4.08 10.30 -8.01
N ALA A 100 -3.27 11.30 -7.70
CA ALA A 100 -3.04 12.44 -8.58
C ALA A 100 -2.35 12.04 -9.88
N GLU A 101 -1.33 11.17 -9.82
CA GLU A 101 -0.63 10.64 -11.00
C GLU A 101 -1.58 9.82 -11.88
N ALA A 102 -2.35 8.91 -11.30
CA ALA A 102 -3.34 8.10 -12.02
C ALA A 102 -4.44 8.97 -12.69
N GLN A 103 -4.88 10.04 -12.03
CA GLN A 103 -5.83 10.99 -12.61
C GLN A 103 -5.23 11.78 -13.79
N ALA A 104 -3.96 12.19 -13.68
CA ALA A 104 -3.27 12.88 -14.75
C ALA A 104 -3.06 11.98 -15.99
N GLU A 105 -2.70 10.71 -15.76
CA GLU A 105 -2.54 9.71 -16.81
C GLU A 105 -3.88 9.41 -17.52
N ALA A 106 -4.95 9.17 -16.75
CA ALA A 106 -6.28 8.97 -17.32
C ALA A 106 -6.74 10.17 -18.16
N ALA A 107 -6.45 11.40 -17.72
CA ALA A 107 -6.78 12.60 -18.48
C ALA A 107 -5.95 12.74 -19.78
N ALA A 108 -4.68 12.33 -19.76
CA ALA A 108 -3.84 12.30 -20.94
C ALA A 108 -4.34 11.26 -21.95
N GLU A 109 -4.73 10.08 -21.48
CA GLU A 109 -5.25 9.02 -22.34
C GLU A 109 -6.59 9.40 -22.99
N MET A 110 -7.51 10.03 -22.26
CA MET A 110 -8.74 10.55 -22.86
C MET A 110 -8.45 11.55 -24.00
N LYS A 111 -7.52 12.49 -23.80
CA LYS A 111 -7.14 13.45 -24.85
C LYS A 111 -6.53 12.77 -26.08
N TYR A 112 -5.72 11.73 -25.86
CA TYR A 112 -5.15 10.95 -26.95
C TYR A 112 -6.24 10.22 -27.74
N GLN A 113 -7.19 9.57 -27.05
CA GLN A 113 -8.32 8.89 -27.69
C GLN A 113 -9.20 9.88 -28.47
N GLU A 114 -9.50 11.05 -27.91
CA GLU A 114 -10.24 12.10 -28.61
C GLU A 114 -9.53 12.59 -29.88
N HIS A 115 -8.21 12.79 -29.79
CA HIS A 115 -7.41 13.20 -30.95
C HIS A 115 -7.36 12.10 -32.02
N HIS A 116 -7.14 10.85 -31.61
CA HIS A 116 -7.13 9.69 -32.50
C HIS A 116 -8.48 9.52 -33.22
N ASN A 117 -9.60 9.64 -32.50
CA ASN A 117 -10.94 9.55 -33.07
C ASN A 117 -11.22 10.67 -34.08
N LYS A 118 -10.70 11.88 -33.85
CA LYS A 118 -10.79 12.99 -34.81
C LYS A 118 -10.01 12.70 -36.09
N ILE A 119 -8.82 12.11 -35.98
CA ILE A 119 -8.02 11.72 -37.14
C ILE A 119 -8.71 10.62 -37.94
N LEU A 120 -9.19 9.56 -37.28
CA LEU A 120 -9.91 8.48 -37.93
C LEU A 120 -11.13 9.00 -38.69
N LYS A 121 -11.94 9.86 -38.05
CA LYS A 121 -13.10 10.46 -38.69
C LYS A 121 -12.74 11.31 -39.91
N ALA A 122 -11.62 12.03 -39.86
CA ALA A 122 -11.12 12.82 -41.00
C ALA A 122 -10.51 11.97 -42.13
N MET A 123 -10.23 10.68 -41.90
CA MET A 123 -9.79 9.73 -42.92
C MET A 123 -10.96 8.95 -43.56
N GLU A 124 -12.12 8.91 -42.90
CA GLU A 124 -13.35 8.28 -43.40
C GLU A 124 -14.23 9.25 -44.22
N GLU A 125 -13.93 10.56 -44.22
CA GLU A 125 -14.50 11.58 -45.13
C GLU A 125 -13.61 11.78 -46.37
#